data_AF-A0A944C554-F1
#
_entry.id   AF-A0A944C554-F1
#
_cell.length_a   1.000
_cell.length_b   1.000
_cell.length_c   1.000
_cell.angle_alpha   90.00
_cell.angle_beta   90.00
_cell.angle_gamma   90.00
#
_symmetry.space_group_name_H-M   'P 1'
#
loop_
_entity.id
_entity.type
_entity.pdbx_description
1 polymer ?
#
loop_
_entity_poly.entity_id
_entity_poly.type
_entity_poly.pdbx_seq_one_letter_code
_entity_poly.pdbx_strand_id
1 'polypeptide(L)'
;LINALHSAGVIAESSDRTSFLSKADMLDDGLVGGKDSAVLRRRVLEKLGLPTLLSANTMCEVINRLFTIEEYKTAVAAAKATNN
;
A
#
# COMPACT_ATOMS: atom_id res chain seq x y z
N LEU A 1 -30.49 -0.45 4.71
CA LEU A 1 -29.76 0.55 3.90
C LEU A 1 -28.59 1.05 4.74
N ILE A 2 -27.39 0.67 4.32
CA ILE A 2 -26.12 0.76 5.05
C ILE A 2 -25.74 2.24 5.22
N ASN A 3 -25.95 2.82 6.39
CA ASN A 3 -25.44 4.14 6.76
C ASN A 3 -24.29 4.05 7.77
N ALA A 4 -23.54 2.95 7.74
CA ALA A 4 -22.39 2.69 8.62
C ALA A 4 -21.06 3.23 8.05
N LEU A 5 -21.07 4.45 7.48
CA LEU A 5 -19.83 5.20 7.22
C LEU A 5 -19.47 6.08 8.43
N HIS A 6 -19.65 5.54 9.63
CA HIS A 6 -19.20 6.14 10.88
C HIS A 6 -17.89 5.45 11.31
N SER A 7 -16.80 5.70 10.56
CA SER A 7 -15.40 5.41 10.96
C SER A 7 -14.41 5.95 9.92
N ALA A 8 -14.55 7.21 9.51
CA ALA A 8 -13.40 7.99 9.03
C ALA A 8 -13.19 9.19 9.96
N GLY A 9 -13.50 8.99 11.23
CA GLY A 9 -12.84 9.75 12.28
C GLY A 9 -11.43 9.23 12.41
N VAL A 10 -10.53 10.18 12.65
CA VAL A 10 -9.31 10.02 13.42
C VAL A 10 -8.04 10.21 12.59
N ILE A 11 -7.69 11.50 12.47
CA ILE A 11 -6.39 12.02 12.85
C ILE A 11 -5.26 11.76 11.84
N ALA A 12 -5.10 12.72 10.94
CA ALA A 12 -3.79 13.11 10.43
C ALA A 12 -3.03 13.86 11.56
N GLU A 13 -2.68 13.16 12.63
CA GLU A 13 -1.64 13.62 13.56
C GLU A 13 -0.40 12.77 13.30
N SER A 14 0.57 13.46 12.71
CA SER A 14 1.97 13.42 13.13
C SER A 14 2.22 12.53 14.34
N SER A 15 2.81 11.36 14.11
CA SER A 15 3.58 10.66 15.14
C SER A 15 4.83 10.09 14.51
N ASP A 16 5.96 10.36 15.17
CA ASP A 16 7.35 10.08 14.82
C ASP A 16 7.67 8.59 14.61
N ARG A 17 7.06 7.98 13.59
CA ARG A 17 7.53 6.78 12.94
C ARG A 17 7.84 7.24 11.53
N THR A 18 9.12 7.23 11.15
CA THR A 18 9.59 7.55 9.80
C THR A 18 8.85 6.67 8.80
N SER A 19 7.70 7.16 8.34
CA SER A 19 6.84 6.49 7.39
C SER A 19 7.55 6.63 6.06
N PHE A 20 8.30 5.61 5.67
CA PHE A 20 9.14 5.66 4.47
C PHE A 20 8.31 5.58 3.19
N LEU A 21 7.08 5.08 3.29
CA LEU A 21 6.15 4.98 2.17
C LEU A 21 5.09 6.07 2.29
N SER A 22 5.12 7.03 1.37
CA SER A 22 4.06 8.03 1.20
C SER A 22 3.07 7.62 0.12
N LYS A 23 1.88 8.24 0.12
CA LYS A 23 0.93 8.13 -0.99
C LYS A 23 1.54 8.61 -2.31
N ALA A 24 2.47 9.56 -2.26
CA ALA A 24 3.20 10.03 -3.44
C ALA A 24 4.10 8.94 -4.02
N ASP A 25 4.85 8.22 -3.17
CA ASP A 25 5.69 7.11 -3.60
C ASP A 25 4.86 5.97 -4.20
N MET A 26 3.70 5.66 -3.60
CA MET A 26 2.78 4.68 -4.16
C MET A 26 2.18 5.09 -5.51
N LEU A 27 2.00 6.39 -5.74
CA LEU A 27 1.56 6.93 -7.02
C LEU A 27 2.67 6.81 -8.06
N ASP A 28 3.91 7.16 -7.69
CA ASP A 28 5.11 7.04 -8.54
C ASP A 28 5.39 5.57 -8.90
N ASP A 29 5.17 4.66 -7.96
CA ASP A 29 5.29 3.22 -8.17
C ASP A 29 4.18 2.62 -9.05
N GLY A 30 3.14 3.39 -9.38
CA GLY A 30 1.99 2.95 -10.17
C GLY A 30 1.03 2.05 -9.40
N LEU A 31 1.11 2.01 -8.06
CA LEU A 31 0.21 1.24 -7.19
C LEU A 31 -1.14 1.93 -6.98
N VAL A 32 -1.26 3.20 -7.39
CA VAL A 32 -2.47 4.01 -7.30
C VAL A 32 -2.67 4.78 -8.61
N GLY A 33 -3.93 5.03 -9.01
CA GLY A 33 -4.27 5.96 -10.09
C GLY A 33 -4.31 5.40 -11.52
N GLY A 34 -3.81 4.19 -11.76
CA GLY A 34 -3.81 3.54 -13.08
C GLY A 34 -4.74 2.32 -13.17
N LYS A 35 -5.06 1.91 -14.41
CA LYS A 35 -5.90 0.71 -14.68
C LYS A 35 -5.26 -0.58 -14.16
N ASP A 36 -3.93 -0.63 -14.15
CA ASP A 36 -3.14 -1.78 -13.70
C ASP A 36 -2.72 -1.69 -12.22
N SER A 37 -2.98 -0.55 -11.56
CA SER A 37 -2.62 -0.31 -10.16
C SER A 37 -3.25 -1.31 -9.20
N ALA A 38 -4.49 -1.75 -9.48
CA ALA A 38 -5.14 -2.79 -8.70
C ALA A 38 -4.44 -4.15 -8.82
N VAL A 39 -3.89 -4.47 -9.99
CA VAL A 39 -3.16 -5.73 -10.22
C VAL A 39 -1.79 -5.67 -9.56
N LEU A 40 -1.06 -4.58 -9.76
CA LEU A 40 0.26 -4.34 -9.18
C LEU A 40 0.20 -4.37 -7.64
N ARG A 41 -0.78 -3.69 -7.04
CA ARG A 41 -1.02 -3.73 -5.60
C ARG A 41 -1.27 -5.14 -5.09
N ARG A 42 -2.12 -5.92 -5.76
CA ARG A 42 -2.37 -7.32 -5.37
C ARG A 42 -1.10 -8.16 -5.41
N ARG A 43 -0.28 -8.02 -6.45
CA ARG A 43 1.00 -8.73 -6.57
C ARG A 43 1.96 -8.35 -5.45
N VAL A 44 2.09 -7.06 -5.13
CA VAL A 44 2.94 -6.60 -4.02
C VAL A 44 2.45 -7.17 -2.70
N LEU A 45 1.14 -7.16 -2.45
CA LEU A 45 0.53 -7.76 -1.27
C LEU A 45 0.80 -9.27 -1.22
N GLU A 46 0.65 -10.00 -2.33
CA GLU A 46 0.98 -11.43 -2.43
C GLU A 46 2.45 -11.71 -2.11
N LYS A 47 3.37 -10.88 -2.61
CA LYS A 47 4.82 -11.02 -2.32
C LYS A 47 5.15 -10.75 -0.85
N LEU A 48 4.42 -9.85 -0.22
CA LEU A 48 4.54 -9.54 1.21
C LEU A 48 3.73 -10.50 2.10
N GLY A 49 2.96 -11.44 1.53
CA GLY A 49 2.09 -12.35 2.27
C GLY A 49 0.88 -11.66 2.93
N LEU A 50 0.50 -10.49 2.44
CA LEU A 50 -0.60 -9.68 2.97
C LEU A 50 -1.93 -9.96 2.24
N PRO A 51 -3.09 -9.71 2.89
CA PRO A 51 -4.39 -9.88 2.26
C PRO A 51 -4.55 -8.99 1.00
N THR A 52 -4.91 -9.58 -0.14
CA THR A 52 -5.04 -8.88 -1.43
C THR A 52 -6.22 -7.90 -1.50
N LEU A 53 -7.10 -7.92 -0.51
CA LEU A 53 -8.25 -7.01 -0.38
C LEU A 53 -7.91 -5.65 0.26
N LEU A 54 -6.66 -5.43 0.69
CA LEU A 54 -6.27 -4.19 1.37
C LEU A 54 -6.38 -2.98 0.45
N SER A 55 -6.99 -1.90 0.95
CA SER A 55 -7.02 -0.60 0.27
C SER A 55 -5.61 0.00 0.16
N ALA A 56 -5.39 0.94 -0.77
CA ALA A 56 -4.09 1.61 -0.89
C ALA A 56 -3.65 2.28 0.43
N ASN A 57 -4.60 2.88 1.16
CA ASN A 57 -4.33 3.52 2.45
C ASN A 57 -3.93 2.48 3.51
N THR A 58 -4.72 1.41 3.65
CA THR A 58 -4.45 0.36 4.64
C THR A 58 -3.16 -0.39 4.33
N MET A 59 -2.87 -0.63 3.05
CA MET A 59 -1.61 -1.22 2.63
C MET A 59 -0.43 -0.34 3.05
N CYS A 60 -0.50 0.97 2.83
CA CYS A 60 0.55 1.90 3.22
C CYS A 60 0.81 1.87 4.74
N GLU A 61 -0.25 1.89 5.55
CA GLU A 61 -0.15 1.80 7.00
C GLU A 61 0.46 0.48 7.48
N VAL A 62 0.01 -0.65 6.91
CA VAL A 62 0.54 -1.97 7.25
C VAL A 62 2.01 -2.09 6.85
N ILE A 63 2.38 -1.60 5.68
CA ILE A 63 3.76 -1.63 5.18
C ILE A 63 4.67 -0.76 6.05
N ASN A 64 4.28 0.49 6.33
CA ASN A 64 5.03 1.37 7.22
C ASN A 64 5.16 0.83 8.66
N ARG A 65 4.25 -0.08 9.07
CA ARG A 65 4.23 -0.63 10.44
C ARG A 65 4.96 -1.96 10.58
N LEU A 66 4.89 -2.82 9.56
CA LEU A 66 5.40 -4.20 9.62
C LEU A 66 6.66 -4.44 8.78
N PHE A 67 6.94 -3.57 7.80
CA PHE A 67 8.02 -3.76 6.84
C PHE A 67 8.94 -2.54 6.79
N THR A 68 10.06 -2.70 6.10
CA THR A 68 11.03 -1.64 5.80
C THR A 68 10.95 -1.20 4.33
N ILE A 69 11.58 -0.06 4.01
CA ILE A 69 11.66 0.46 2.63
C ILE A 69 12.29 -0.54 1.66
N GLU A 70 13.28 -1.31 2.12
CA GLU A 70 14.00 -2.27 1.29
C GLU A 70 13.12 -3.47 0.93
N GLU A 71 12.39 -4.02 1.91
CA GLU A 71 11.44 -5.13 1.69
C GLU A 71 10.30 -4.71 0.77
N TYR A 72 9.76 -3.50 0.96
CA TYR A 72 8.75 -2.93 0.09
C TYR A 72 9.26 -2.78 -1.34
N LYS A 73 10.43 -2.14 -1.54
CA LYS A 73 11.01 -1.95 -2.88
C LYS A 73 11.32 -3.28 -3.56
N THR A 74 11.76 -4.27 -2.80
CA THR A 74 12.00 -5.64 -3.30
C THR A 74 10.69 -6.27 -3.78
N ALA A 75 9.62 -6.17 -3.00
CA ALA A 75 8.30 -6.68 -3.38
C ALA A 75 7.73 -5.97 -4.63
N VAL A 76 7.88 -4.64 -4.71
CA VAL A 76 7.48 -3.83 -5.89
C VAL A 76 8.28 -4.22 -7.12
N ALA A 77 9.61 -4.34 -7.01
CA ALA A 77 10.47 -4.76 -8.10
C ALA A 77 10.10 -6.18 -8.59
N ALA A 78 9.87 -7.12 -7.67
CA ALA A 78 9.43 -8.47 -8.01
C ALA A 78 8.04 -8.50 -8.68
N ALA A 79 7.11 -7.67 -8.20
CA ALA A 79 5.77 -7.53 -8.78
C ALA A 79 5.80 -6.94 -10.20
N LYS A 80 6.71 -5.99 -10.47
CA LYS A 80 6.98 -5.40 -11.78
C LYS A 80 7.69 -6.38 -12.73
N ALA A 81 8.65 -7.16 -12.22
CA ALA A 81 9.44 -8.12 -13.00
C ALA A 81 8.63 -9.33 -13.51
N THR A 82 7.52 -9.67 -12.87
CA THR A 82 6.64 -10.80 -13.28
C THR A 82 5.82 -10.48 -14.56
N ASN A 83 6.09 -9.36 -15.24
CA ASN A 83 5.41 -8.95 -16.48
C ASN A 83 6.26 -9.18 -17.76
N ASN A 84 7.34 -9.96 -17.68
CA ASN A 84 8.14 -10.44 -18.81
C ASN A 84 8.00 -11.97 -18.92
#